data_AF-A0A9P8JGN5-F1
#
_entry.id   AF-A0A9P8JGN5-F1
#
_cell.length_a   1.000
_cell.length_b   1.000
_cell.length_c   1.000
_cell.angle_alpha   90.00
_cell.angle_beta   90.00
_cell.angle_gamma   90.00
#
_symmetry.space_group_name_H-M   'P 1'
#
loop_
_entity.id
_entity.type
_entity.pdbx_description
1 polymer ?
#
loop_
_entity_poly.entity_id
_entity_poly.type
_entity_poly.pdbx_seq_one_letter_code
_entity_poly.pdbx_strand_id
1 'polypeptide(L)'
;MDRGGLSDRAKGYIYGNDILMGFAFAVVATRFYCRIRLGSKRGLWWDDLFILLAFMFAVGFGSVVNVAMGHYGWDRHIWDIPADVLTSSNKAYIAAKILFIVSSTCVRTALL
;
A
#
# COMPACT_ATOMS: atom_id res chain seq x y z
N MET A 1 -26.14 4.15 8.56
CA MET A 1 -25.71 2.91 7.88
C MET A 1 -26.38 2.88 6.51
N ASP A 2 -25.80 3.56 5.52
CA ASP A 2 -26.19 3.37 4.11
C ASP A 2 -25.36 2.22 3.54
N ARG A 3 -25.96 1.03 3.53
CA ARG A 3 -25.48 -0.12 2.78
C ARG A 3 -25.95 0.07 1.34
N GLY A 4 -25.09 0.43 0.41
CA GLY A 4 -25.50 0.35 -1.00
C GLY A 4 -24.61 0.92 -2.09
N GLY A 5 -23.67 1.83 -1.80
CA GLY A 5 -22.83 2.36 -2.87
C GLY A 5 -21.59 3.05 -2.36
N LEU A 6 -20.43 2.58 -2.83
CA LEU A 6 -19.20 3.38 -2.78
C LEU A 6 -19.50 4.76 -3.41
N SER A 7 -19.19 5.83 -2.69
CA SER A 7 -19.17 7.20 -3.25
C SER A 7 -18.33 7.19 -4.53
N ASP A 8 -18.76 7.88 -5.59
CA ASP A 8 -18.01 7.89 -6.86
C ASP A 8 -16.58 8.43 -6.69
N ARG A 9 -16.35 9.26 -5.66
CA ARG A 9 -15.01 9.69 -5.25
C ARG A 9 -14.16 8.56 -4.68
N ALA A 10 -14.75 7.72 -3.81
CA ALA A 10 -14.07 6.56 -3.24
C ALA A 10 -13.73 5.52 -4.32
N LYS A 11 -14.64 5.29 -5.29
CA LYS A 11 -14.37 4.43 -6.44
C LYS A 11 -13.19 4.97 -7.26
N GLY A 12 -13.21 6.26 -7.60
CA GLY A 12 -12.14 6.91 -8.37
C GLY A 12 -10.77 6.78 -7.69
N TYR A 13 -10.73 6.94 -6.37
CA TYR A 13 -9.51 6.73 -5.60
C TYR A 13 -9.01 5.28 -5.65
N ILE A 14 -9.89 4.31 -5.42
CA ILE A 14 -9.53 2.88 -5.42
C ILE A 14 -8.99 2.47 -6.79
N TYR A 15 -9.69 2.82 -7.88
CA TYR A 15 -9.23 2.53 -9.23
C TYR A 15 -7.88 3.19 -9.53
N GLY A 16 -7.69 4.45 -9.13
CA GLY A 16 -6.43 5.16 -9.31
C GLY A 16 -5.28 4.50 -8.55
N ASN A 17 -5.50 4.15 -7.28
CA ASN A 17 -4.53 3.44 -6.45
C ASN A 17 -4.15 2.09 -7.05
N ASP A 18 -5.13 1.31 -7.51
CA ASP A 18 -4.90 -0.03 -8.04
C ASP A 18 -4.14 -0.01 -9.36
N ILE A 19 -4.42 0.97 -10.24
CA ILE A 19 -3.66 1.19 -11.49
C ILE A 19 -2.20 1.54 -11.17
N LEU A 20 -1.97 2.48 -10.25
CA LEU A 20 -0.63 2.89 -9.86
C LEU A 20 0.13 1.75 -9.17
N MET A 21 -0.56 0.95 -8.36
CA MET A 21 0.03 -0.23 -7.73
C MET A 21 0.41 -1.29 -8.77
N GLY A 22 -0.41 -1.48 -9.81
CA GLY A 22 -0.08 -2.34 -10.95
C GLY A 22 1.16 -1.86 -11.70
N PHE A 23 1.29 -0.55 -11.92
CA PHE A 23 2.50 0.01 -12.53
C PHE A 23 3.73 -0.16 -11.62
N ALA A 24 3.60 0.07 -10.32
CA ALA A 24 4.67 -0.16 -9.35
C ALA A 24 5.11 -1.64 -9.34
N PHE A 25 4.17 -2.58 -9.42
CA PHE A 25 4.48 -4.01 -9.55
C PHE A 25 5.29 -4.29 -10.82
N ALA A 26 4.91 -3.72 -11.97
CA ALA A 26 5.65 -3.91 -13.21
C ALA A 26 7.09 -3.38 -13.12
N VAL A 27 7.31 -2.25 -12.44
CA VAL A 27 8.65 -1.68 -12.22
C VAL A 27 9.48 -2.59 -11.31
N VAL A 28 8.91 -3.09 -10.21
CA VAL A 28 9.61 -4.01 -9.28
C VAL A 28 9.91 -5.35 -9.97
N ALA A 29 8.97 -5.89 -10.73
CA ALA A 29 9.17 -7.10 -11.51
C ALA A 29 10.26 -6.93 -12.57
N THR A 30 10.28 -5.78 -13.27
CA THR A 30 11.33 -5.46 -14.25
C THR A 30 12.70 -5.33 -13.57
N ARG A 31 12.77 -4.68 -12.39
CA ARG A 31 14.00 -4.58 -11.60
C ARG A 31 14.53 -5.97 -11.24
N PHE A 32 13.66 -6.84 -10.73
CA PHE A 32 14.00 -8.20 -10.35
C PHE A 32 14.40 -9.05 -11.57
N TYR A 33 13.69 -8.92 -12.69
CA TYR A 33 13.99 -9.60 -13.95
C TYR A 33 15.35 -9.18 -14.52
N CYS A 34 15.63 -7.88 -14.59
CA CYS A 34 16.91 -7.34 -15.02
C CYS A 34 18.04 -7.85 -14.12
N ARG A 35 17.86 -7.90 -12.80
CA ARG A 35 18.87 -8.43 -11.89
C ARG A 35 19.10 -9.94 -12.05
N ILE A 36 18.05 -10.74 -12.21
CA ILE A 36 18.19 -12.19 -12.44
C ILE A 36 18.91 -12.47 -13.77
N ARG A 37 18.58 -11.71 -14.82
CA ARG A 37 19.13 -11.94 -16.17
C ARG A 37 20.51 -11.33 -16.39
N LEU A 38 20.81 -10.14 -15.87
CA LEU A 38 22.12 -9.49 -16.02
C LEU A 38 23.07 -9.79 -14.84
N GLY A 39 22.57 -10.05 -13.64
CA GLY A 39 23.34 -10.29 -12.42
C GLY A 39 23.90 -11.72 -12.32
N SER A 40 24.59 -12.19 -13.35
CA SER A 40 24.97 -13.60 -13.51
C SER A 40 26.19 -14.08 -12.68
N LYS A 41 26.70 -13.39 -11.63
CA LYS A 41 27.95 -13.85 -10.97
C LYS A 41 28.07 -13.78 -9.44
N ARG A 42 27.19 -13.13 -8.67
CA ARG A 42 27.37 -13.02 -7.20
C ARG A 42 26.07 -12.98 -6.40
N GLY A 43 25.30 -14.06 -6.42
CA GLY A 43 24.26 -14.38 -5.42
C GLY A 43 23.08 -13.40 -5.28
N LEU A 44 21.92 -13.93 -4.89
CA LEU A 44 20.84 -13.12 -4.32
C LEU A 44 21.35 -12.54 -2.99
N TRP A 45 21.75 -11.28 -2.99
CA TRP A 45 22.11 -10.57 -1.75
C TRP A 45 20.85 -10.24 -0.95
N TRP A 46 21.03 -10.01 0.35
CA TRP A 46 19.97 -9.57 1.27
C TRP A 46 19.17 -8.37 0.74
N ASP A 47 19.80 -7.53 -0.09
CA ASP A 47 19.21 -6.39 -0.79
C ASP A 47 17.93 -6.72 -1.59
N ASP A 48 17.91 -7.81 -2.36
CA ASP A 48 16.73 -8.21 -3.15
C ASP A 48 15.57 -8.70 -2.25
N LEU A 49 15.89 -9.28 -1.10
CA LEU A 49 14.90 -9.69 -0.10
C LEU A 49 14.27 -8.46 0.57
N PHE A 50 15.06 -7.43 0.87
CA PHE A 50 14.55 -6.18 1.46
C PHE A 50 13.62 -5.44 0.51
N ILE A 51 13.90 -5.41 -0.80
CA ILE A 51 13.01 -4.72 -1.73
C ILE A 51 11.71 -5.49 -1.98
N LEU A 52 11.75 -6.82 -1.99
CA LEU A 52 10.56 -7.66 -2.11
C LEU A 52 9.68 -7.54 -0.86
N LEU A 53 10.30 -7.54 0.33
CA LEU A 53 9.62 -7.33 1.60
C LEU A 53 9.00 -5.92 1.67
N ALA A 54 9.75 -4.89 1.23
CA ALA A 54 9.26 -3.52 1.18
C ALA A 54 8.04 -3.37 0.26
N PHE A 55 8.05 -4.07 -0.88
CA PHE A 55 6.93 -4.11 -1.82
C PHE A 55 5.71 -4.80 -1.20
N MET A 56 5.90 -5.92 -0.50
CA MET A 56 4.81 -6.60 0.20
C MET A 56 4.13 -5.67 1.24
N PHE A 57 4.92 -4.91 2.01
CA PHE A 57 4.38 -3.95 2.96
C PHE A 57 3.69 -2.76 2.27
N ALA A 58 4.18 -2.31 1.12
CA ALA A 58 3.54 -1.26 0.33
C ALA A 58 2.17 -1.70 -0.21
N VAL A 59 2.06 -2.95 -0.67
CA VAL A 59 0.77 -3.54 -1.10
C VAL A 59 -0.18 -3.66 0.09
N GLY A 60 0.31 -4.10 1.25
CA GLY A 60 -0.47 -4.15 2.49
C GLY A 60 -0.96 -2.78 2.95
N PHE A 61 -0.15 -1.73 2.79
CA PHE A 61 -0.58 -0.36 3.05
C PHE A 61 -1.72 0.07 2.11
N GLY A 62 -1.56 -0.15 0.80
CA GLY A 62 -2.58 0.18 -0.19
C GLY A 62 -3.93 -0.53 0.06
N SER A 63 -3.90 -1.80 0.44
CA SER A 63 -5.12 -2.55 0.75
C SER A 63 -5.84 -2.04 1.99
N VAL A 64 -5.12 -1.67 3.05
CA VAL A 64 -5.69 -1.05 4.25
C VAL A 64 -6.36 0.28 3.91
N VAL A 65 -5.74 1.10 3.06
CA VAL A 65 -6.31 2.38 2.63
C VAL A 65 -7.56 2.18 1.76
N ASN A 66 -7.55 1.22 0.82
CA ASN A 66 -8.73 0.88 0.02
C ASN A 66 -9.91 0.43 0.90
N VAL A 67 -9.65 -0.42 1.89
CA VAL A 67 -10.68 -0.83 2.88
C VAL A 67 -11.18 0.37 3.67
N ALA A 68 -10.30 1.30 4.04
CA ALA A 68 -10.70 2.49 4.79
C ALA A 68 -11.55 3.46 3.98
N MET A 69 -11.26 3.61 2.68
CA MET A 69 -12.08 4.39 1.75
C MET A 69 -13.47 3.76 1.55
N GLY A 70 -13.54 2.42 1.46
CA GLY A 70 -14.80 1.72 1.24
C GLY A 70 -15.70 1.57 2.47
N HIS A 71 -15.12 1.32 3.65
CA HIS A 71 -15.88 0.96 4.85
C HIS A 71 -15.90 2.02 5.95
N TYR A 72 -14.84 2.85 6.05
CA TYR A 72 -14.72 3.84 7.12
C TYR A 72 -15.02 5.27 6.67
N GLY A 73 -15.37 5.47 5.39
CA GLY A 73 -15.79 6.77 4.88
C GLY A 73 -14.69 7.84 4.93
N TRP A 74 -13.43 7.45 4.68
CA TRP A 74 -12.29 8.38 4.59
C TRP A 74 -12.41 9.43 3.47
N ASP A 75 -13.44 9.33 2.62
CA ASP A 75 -13.86 10.36 1.66
C ASP A 75 -14.57 11.56 2.33
N ARG A 76 -15.00 11.42 3.58
CA ARG A 76 -15.76 12.43 4.34
C ARG A 76 -14.89 13.11 5.41
N HIS A 77 -15.29 14.32 5.76
CA HIS A 77 -14.62 15.05 6.83
C HIS A 77 -14.82 14.33 8.18
N ILE A 78 -13.83 14.42 9.07
CA ILE A 78 -13.81 13.70 10.36
C ILE A 78 -15.09 13.92 11.20
N TRP A 79 -15.74 15.07 11.05
CA TRP A 79 -16.96 15.47 11.77
C TRP A 79 -18.24 14.82 11.23
N ASP A 80 -18.23 14.30 9.99
CA ASP A 80 -19.37 13.62 9.35
C ASP A 80 -19.36 12.10 9.56
N ILE A 81 -18.32 11.58 10.24
CA ILE A 81 -18.12 10.16 10.46
C ILE A 81 -18.74 9.78 11.82
N PRO A 82 -19.63 8.76 11.87
CA PRO A 82 -20.23 8.34 13.13
C PRO A 82 -19.16 7.87 14.13
N ALA A 83 -19.29 8.29 15.40
CA ALA A 83 -18.28 8.03 16.43
C ALA A 83 -17.99 6.52 16.64
N ASP A 84 -18.97 5.65 16.38
CA ASP A 84 -18.81 4.19 16.44
C ASP A 84 -17.79 3.63 15.45
N VAL A 85 -17.66 4.22 14.26
CA VAL A 85 -16.67 3.76 13.27
C VAL A 85 -15.31 4.43 13.46
N LEU A 86 -15.25 5.51 14.24
CA LEU A 86 -14.05 6.30 14.47
C LEU A 86 -12.96 5.46 15.16
N THR A 87 -13.31 4.63 16.14
CA THR A 87 -12.35 3.76 16.84
C THR A 87 -11.72 2.72 15.90
N SER A 88 -12.52 2.10 15.03
CA SER A 88 -12.04 1.12 14.04
C SER A 88 -11.21 1.78 12.95
N SER A 89 -11.64 2.97 12.52
CA SER A 89 -10.93 3.82 11.56
C SER A 89 -9.55 4.24 12.08
N ASN A 90 -9.45 4.59 13.38
CA ASN A 90 -8.18 4.97 13.99
C ASN A 90 -7.20 3.78 14.11
N LYS A 91 -7.69 2.57 14.37
CA LYS A 91 -6.86 1.35 14.35
C LYS A 91 -6.29 1.10 12.95
N ALA A 92 -7.11 1.24 11.91
CA ALA A 92 -6.66 1.13 10.52
C ALA A 92 -5.64 2.21 10.17
N TYR A 93 -5.83 3.45 10.65
CA TYR A 93 -4.88 4.55 10.45
C TYR A 93 -3.51 4.28 11.08
N ILE A 94 -3.47 3.77 12.32
CA ILE A 94 -2.21 3.40 12.99
C ILE A 94 -1.53 2.25 12.24
N ALA A 95 -2.28 1.22 11.85
CA ALA A 95 -1.74 0.11 11.06
C ALA A 95 -1.13 0.61 9.73
N ALA A 96 -1.84 1.49 9.02
CA ALA A 96 -1.36 2.08 7.78
C ALA A 96 -0.05 2.87 7.98
N LYS A 97 0.05 3.68 9.05
CA LYS A 97 1.31 4.39 9.36
C LYS A 97 2.47 3.44 9.60
N ILE A 98 2.27 2.38 10.38
CA ILE A 98 3.33 1.41 10.68
C ILE A 98 3.80 0.73 9.39
N LEU A 99 2.87 0.26 8.55
CA LEU A 99 3.18 -0.36 7.26
C LEU A 99 3.97 0.58 6.34
N PHE A 100 3.59 1.85 6.31
CA PHE A 100 4.28 2.87 5.51
C PHE A 100 5.71 3.16 6.02
N ILE A 101 5.89 3.27 7.34
CA ILE A 101 7.21 3.52 7.94
C ILE A 101 8.14 2.33 7.71
N VAL A 102 7.63 1.11 7.89
CA VAL A 102 8.41 -0.12 7.64
C VAL A 102 8.77 -0.23 6.16
N SER A 103 7.81 -0.04 5.25
CA SER A 103 8.06 -0.06 3.81
C SER A 103 9.11 0.97 3.40
N SER A 104 8.96 2.24 3.80
CA SER A 104 9.90 3.31 3.44
C SER A 104 11.30 3.11 4.00
N THR A 105 11.43 2.54 5.20
CA THR A 105 12.73 2.18 5.77
C THR A 105 13.38 1.04 4.98
N CYS A 106 12.65 -0.02 4.66
CA CYS A 106 13.17 -1.13 3.87
C CYS A 106 13.58 -0.70 2.45
N VAL A 107 12.81 0.18 1.79
CA VAL A 107 13.20 0.76 0.48
C VAL A 107 14.52 1.52 0.60
N ARG A 108 14.69 2.32 1.65
CA ARG A 108 15.91 3.12 1.84
C ARG A 108 17.12 2.23 2.13
N THR A 109 16.95 1.15 2.89
CA THR A 109 18.01 0.16 3.13
C THR A 109 18.39 -0.62 1.87
N ALA A 110 17.44 -0.89 0.98
CA ALA A 110 17.69 -1.58 -0.30
C ALA A 110 18.33 -0.69 -1.40
N LEU A 111 18.62 0.58 -1.08
CA LEU A 111 19.28 1.51 -2.00
C LEU A 111 20.71 1.85 -1.54
N LEU A 112 21.05 1.50 -0.31
CA LEU A 112 22.31 1.81 0.38
C LEU A 112 23.30 0.65 0.21
#